data_AF-A0A7C0XNK8-F1
#
_entry.id   AF-A0A7C0XNK8-F1
#
_cell.length_a   1.000
_cell.length_b   1.000
_cell.length_c   1.000
_cell.angle_alpha   90.00
_cell.angle_beta   90.00
_cell.angle_gamma   90.00
#
_symmetry.space_group_name_H-M   'P 1'
#
loop_
_entity.id
_entity.type
_entity.pdbx_description
1 polymer ?
#
loop_
_entity_poly.entity_id
_entity_poly.type
_entity_poly.pdbx_seq_one_letter_code
_entity_poly.pdbx_strand_id
1 'polypeptide(L)' 'MSESTIREKYRVLSEALSRNFDSYRILYSAKANTSLSILKLMNRLGAYIDAVSPGEIYLAMEAGFQPERILFTG' A
#
# COMPACT_ATOMS: atom_id res chain seq x y z
N MET A 1 10.48 -8.67 -9.83
CA MET A 1 10.36 -7.20 -9.71
C MET A 1 11.34 -6.74 -8.64
N SER A 2 12.17 -5.74 -8.90
CA SER A 2 13.14 -5.25 -7.90
C SER A 2 12.47 -4.31 -6.90
N GLU A 3 12.86 -4.37 -5.63
CA GLU A 3 12.44 -3.40 -4.60
C GLU A 3 12.72 -1.96 -5.05
N SER A 4 13.86 -1.71 -5.72
CA SER A 4 14.21 -0.39 -6.25
C SER A 4 13.17 0.14 -7.25
N THR A 5 12.65 -0.73 -8.11
CA THR A 5 11.62 -0.37 -9.09
C THR A 5 10.31 0.00 -8.39
N ILE A 6 9.90 -0.75 -7.36
CA ILE A 6 8.67 -0.46 -6.61
C ILE A 6 8.77 0.89 -5.91
N ARG A 7 9.91 1.16 -5.25
CA ARG A 7 10.16 2.45 -4.56
C ARG A 7 10.10 3.61 -5.53
N GLU A 8 10.74 3.47 -6.69
CA GLU A 8 10.75 4.54 -7.69
C GLU A 8 9.34 4.80 -8.24
N LYS A 9 8.56 3.75 -8.55
CA LYS A 9 7.19 3.91 -9.03
C LYS A 9 6.29 4.55 -7.97
N TYR A 10 6.42 4.15 -6.72
CA TYR A 10 5.68 4.78 -5.61
C TYR A 10 6.04 6.25 -5.46
N ARG A 11 7.34 6.59 -5.50
CA ARG A 11 7.84 7.97 -5.41
C ARG A 11 7.28 8.84 -6.53
N VAL A 12 7.38 8.40 -7.78
CA VAL A 12 6.85 9.14 -8.95
C VAL A 12 5.35 9.39 -8.80
N LEU A 13 4.57 8.39 -8.37
CA LEU A 13 3.13 8.55 -8.13
C LEU A 13 2.85 9.55 -7.01
N SER A 14 3.55 9.42 -5.87
CA SER A 14 3.39 10.31 -4.73
C SER A 14 3.76 11.76 -5.08
N GLU A 15 4.86 11.97 -5.78
CA GLU A 15 5.28 13.30 -6.26
C GLU A 15 4.22 13.91 -7.19
N ALA A 16 3.69 13.14 -8.13
CA ALA A 16 2.64 13.61 -9.03
C ALA A 16 1.35 14.02 -8.29
N LEU A 17 0.92 13.24 -7.29
CA LEU A 17 -0.27 13.56 -6.49
C LEU A 17 -0.03 14.81 -5.63
N SER A 18 1.14 14.91 -4.99
CA SER A 18 1.48 16.06 -4.13
C SER A 18 1.50 17.41 -4.84
N ARG A 19 1.71 17.43 -6.17
CA ARG A 19 1.69 18.66 -6.97
C ARG A 19 0.29 19.15 -7.32
N ASN A 20 -0.71 18.27 -7.24
CA ASN A 20 -2.07 18.54 -7.73
C ASN A 20 -3.13 18.52 -6.63
N PHE A 21 -2.83 17.97 -5.45
CA PHE A 21 -3.78 17.81 -4.35
C PHE A 21 -3.14 18.17 -3.01
N ASP A 22 -3.83 18.98 -2.19
CA ASP A 22 -3.40 19.33 -0.83
C ASP A 22 -3.41 18.12 0.12
N SER A 23 -4.22 17.11 -0.19
CA SER A 23 -4.30 15.86 0.58
C SER A 23 -4.61 14.69 -0.33
N TYR A 24 -3.87 13.59 -0.16
CA TYR A 24 -4.09 12.34 -0.89
C TYR A 24 -3.64 11.14 -0.05
N ARG A 25 -4.16 9.96 -0.41
CA ARG A 25 -3.72 8.67 0.12
C ARG A 25 -3.51 7.71 -1.03
N ILE A 26 -2.39 6.98 -1.02
CA ILE A 26 -2.13 5.90 -1.99
C ILE A 26 -2.53 4.60 -1.34
N LEU A 27 -3.56 3.95 -1.87
CA LEU A 27 -4.01 2.63 -1.44
C LEU A 27 -3.44 1.57 -2.39
N TYR A 28 -2.63 0.67 -1.86
CA TYR A 28 -2.13 -0.48 -2.61
C TYR A 28 -3.18 -1.60 -2.59
N SER A 29 -3.59 -2.06 -3.77
CA SER A 29 -4.53 -3.18 -3.88
C SER A 29 -3.85 -4.49 -3.51
N ALA A 30 -4.27 -5.10 -2.40
CA ALA A 30 -3.68 -6.33 -1.86
C ALA A 30 -3.71 -7.48 -2.89
N LYS A 31 -4.80 -7.58 -3.67
CA LYS A 31 -4.97 -8.54 -4.78
C LYS A 31 -3.83 -8.54 -5.79
N ALA A 32 -3.16 -7.40 -5.99
CA ALA A 32 -2.09 -7.31 -6.97
C ALA A 32 -0.89 -8.18 -6.56
N ASN A 33 -0.57 -8.21 -5.26
CA ASN A 33 0.43 -9.10 -4.67
C ASN A 33 0.39 -9.04 -3.13
N THR A 34 0.01 -10.14 -2.48
CA THR A 34 -0.08 -10.23 -1.01
C THR A 34 1.22 -10.73 -0.34
N SER A 35 2.33 -10.78 -1.08
CA SER A 35 3.63 -11.15 -0.50
C SER A 35 3.96 -10.23 0.67
N LEU A 36 4.25 -10.83 1.84
CA LEU A 36 4.53 -10.09 3.07
C LEU A 36 5.68 -9.08 2.90
N SER A 37 6.67 -9.40 2.07
CA SER A 37 7.79 -8.49 1.77
C SER A 37 7.33 -7.25 1.01
N ILE A 38 6.39 -7.39 0.06
CA ILE A 38 5.82 -6.26 -0.69
C ILE A 38 4.92 -5.43 0.22
N LEU A 39 4.05 -6.08 1.00
CA LEU A 39 3.18 -5.38 1.96
C LEU A 39 4.01 -4.58 2.98
N LYS A 40 5.08 -5.16 3.55
CA LYS A 40 6.01 -4.45 4.45
C LYS A 40 6.69 -3.28 3.76
N LEU A 41 7.07 -3.42 2.49
CA LEU A 41 7.63 -2.32 1.71
C LEU A 41 6.61 -1.19 1.52
N MET A 42 5.38 -1.51 1.14
CA MET A 42 4.30 -0.52 1.00
C MET A 42 4.00 0.20 2.31
N ASN A 43 4.00 -0.51 3.44
CA ASN A 43 3.85 0.08 4.77
C ASN A 43 4.97 1.08 5.08
N ARG A 44 6.23 0.70 4.83
CA ARG A 44 7.40 1.59 5.00
C ARG A 44 7.35 2.82 4.11
N LEU A 45 6.74 2.72 2.92
CA LEU A 45 6.58 3.84 2.00
C LEU A 45 5.41 4.78 2.38
N GLY A 46 4.59 4.41 3.37
CA GLY A 46 3.44 5.20 3.81
C GLY A 46 2.16 4.94 3.03
N ALA A 47 2.10 3.85 2.27
CA ALA A 47 0.87 3.43 1.61
C ALA A 47 -0.22 3.05 2.64
N TYR A 48 -1.45 2.99 2.14
CA TYR A 48 -2.59 2.33 2.75
C TYR A 48 -2.84 1.04 1.98
N ILE A 49 -3.71 0.17 2.49
CA ILE A 49 -4.11 -1.06 1.80
C ILE A 49 -5.57 -0.95 1.35
N ASP A 50 -5.85 -1.41 0.14
CA ASP A 50 -7.18 -1.78 -0.33
C ASP A 50 -7.27 -3.32 -0.33
N ALA A 51 -8.10 -3.86 0.55
CA ALA A 51 -8.29 -5.29 0.77
C ALA A 51 -9.73 -5.71 0.45
N VAL A 52 -9.87 -6.91 -0.11
CA VAL A 52 -11.14 -7.54 -0.52
C VAL A 52 -11.37 -8.90 0.13
N SER A 53 -10.56 -9.26 1.12
CA SER A 53 -10.83 -10.48 1.89
C SER A 53 -10.28 -10.41 3.31
N PRO A 54 -10.86 -11.16 4.25
CA PRO A 54 -10.28 -11.30 5.59
C PRO A 54 -8.83 -11.80 5.58
N GLY A 55 -8.45 -12.64 4.60
CA GLY A 55 -7.07 -13.13 4.45
C GLY A 55 -6.11 -12.01 4.06
N GLU A 56 -6.52 -11.08 3.21
CA GLU A 56 -5.72 -9.90 2.86
C GLU A 56 -5.60 -8.91 4.01
N ILE A 57 -6.68 -8.71 4.79
CA ILE A 57 -6.63 -7.91 6.01
C ILE A 57 -5.63 -8.52 6.99
N TYR A 58 -5.69 -9.83 7.20
CA TYR A 58 -4.76 -10.56 8.06
C TYR A 58 -3.30 -10.33 7.62
N LEU A 59 -2.99 -10.52 6.34
CA LEU A 59 -1.64 -10.32 5.82
C LEU A 59 -1.17 -8.85 5.91
N ALA A 60 -2.08 -7.89 5.74
CA ALA A 60 -1.78 -6.47 5.95
C ALA A 60 -1.44 -6.18 7.42
N MET A 61 -2.20 -6.74 8.37
CA MET A 61 -1.88 -6.61 9.80
C MET A 61 -0.52 -7.25 10.14
N GLU A 62 -0.22 -8.43 9.61
CA GLU A 62 1.09 -9.09 9.74
C GLU A 62 2.25 -8.29 9.12
N ALA A 63 1.96 -7.47 8.10
CA ALA A 63 2.92 -6.53 7.52
C ALA A 63 3.09 -5.23 8.33
N GLY A 64 2.36 -5.08 9.43
CA GLY A 64 2.44 -3.96 10.38
C GLY A 64 1.54 -2.77 10.02
N PHE A 65 0.56 -2.93 9.13
CA PHE A 65 -0.43 -1.88 8.89
C PHE A 65 -1.36 -1.76 10.10
N GLN A 66 -1.64 -0.51 10.51
CA GLN A 66 -2.68 -0.24 11.50
C GLN A 66 -4.08 -0.38 10.85
N PRO A 67 -5.13 -0.78 11.59
CA PRO A 67 -6.47 -0.97 11.04
C PRO A 67 -7.00 0.26 10.29
N GLU A 68 -6.70 1.48 10.74
CA GLU A 68 -7.15 2.73 10.13
C GLU A 68 -6.50 2.98 8.76
N ARG A 69 -5.45 2.21 8.43
CA ARG A 69 -4.76 2.25 7.13
C ARG A 69 -5.22 1.17 6.16
N ILE A 70 -6.23 0.38 6.52
CA ILE A 70 -6.76 -0.70 5.70
C ILE A 70 -8.19 -0.34 5.31
N LEU A 71 -8.41 -0.09 4.02
CA LEU A 71 -9.75 0.01 3.43
C LEU A 71 -10.20 -1.40 3.05
N PHE A 72 -11.32 -1.85 3.61
CA PHE A 72 -11.96 -3.09 3.21
C PHE A 72 -13.09 -2.81 2.22
N THR A 73 -12.96 -3.31 0.99
CA THR A 73 -13.91 -3.07 -0.11
C THR A 73 -14.78 -4.27 -0.46
N GLY A 74 -14.50 -5.46 0.09
CA GLY A 74 -15.41 -6.61 0.03
C GLY A 74 -14.83 -7.89 -0.55
#